data_AF-A0A9P5X602-F1
#
_entry.id   AF-A0A9P5X602-F1
#
_cell.length_a   1.000
_cell.length_b   1.000
_cell.length_c   1.000
_cell.angle_alpha   90.00
_cell.angle_beta   90.00
_cell.angle_gamma   90.00
#
_symmetry.space_group_name_H-M   'P 1'
#
loop_
_entity.id
_entity.type
_entity.pdbx_description
1 polymer ?
#
loop_
_entity_poly.entity_id
_entity_poly.type
_entity_poly.pdbx_seq_one_letter_code
_entity_poly.pdbx_strand_id
1 'polypeptide(L)'
;MASAFVLPRQATPSGNYTLSFTNQTGAVQGTDFITFGLLPTTDDCLAFCDSVSTCGFANSYLDNNGKDGSTLLTCSLYIGCHDVADLTNTGGQTQPDGTVNFITNSDGWCKVTDPTPPADPTDPTDPTNPTDPTNPTDPTDPTGTGA
;
A
#
# COMPACT_ATOMS: atom_id res chain seq x y z
N MET A 1 -0.87 42.78 5.75
CA MET A 1 0.38 42.10 5.31
C MET A 1 0.22 40.63 5.67
N ALA A 2 0.26 39.77 4.66
CA ALA A 2 -0.06 38.36 4.79
C ALA A 2 0.98 37.64 5.67
N SER A 3 0.51 36.87 6.64
CA SER A 3 1.30 35.79 7.24
C SER A 3 0.40 34.57 7.27
N ALA A 4 0.38 33.86 6.14
CA ALA A 4 -0.13 32.51 6.09
C ALA A 4 0.85 31.65 6.89
N PHE A 5 0.52 31.38 8.15
CA PHE A 5 1.12 30.27 8.89
C PHE A 5 0.59 28.97 8.27
N VAL A 6 1.15 28.59 7.12
CA VAL A 6 1.08 27.22 6.65
C VAL A 6 2.15 26.46 7.44
N LEU A 7 1.79 26.02 8.66
CA LEU A 7 2.50 24.92 9.35
C LEU A 7 2.47 23.69 8.43
N PRO A 8 3.46 22.75 8.49
CA PRO A 8 3.95 21.95 7.36
C PRO A 8 2.91 20.96 6.83
N ARG A 9 1.95 21.49 6.09
CA ARG A 9 0.78 20.83 5.51
C ARG A 9 1.04 20.50 4.04
N GLN A 10 2.26 20.09 3.75
CA GLN A 10 2.62 19.73 2.39
C GLN A 10 1.94 18.38 2.12
N ALA A 11 0.75 18.44 1.51
CA ALA A 11 0.16 17.38 0.70
C ALA A 11 1.04 17.06 -0.53
N THR A 12 2.34 17.05 -0.33
CA THR A 12 3.37 16.85 -1.33
C THR A 12 3.76 15.39 -1.21
N PRO A 13 3.91 14.65 -2.32
CA PRO A 13 4.30 13.25 -2.27
C PRO A 13 5.58 13.10 -1.44
N SER A 14 5.43 12.59 -0.23
CA SER A 14 6.49 12.41 0.76
C SER A 14 7.24 11.12 0.42
N GLY A 15 8.00 11.15 -0.67
CA GLY A 15 8.79 10.01 -1.10
C GLY A 15 7.94 8.86 -1.65
N ASN A 16 8.00 7.70 -1.00
CA ASN A 16 7.34 6.44 -1.38
C ASN A 16 5.87 6.38 -0.94
N TYR A 17 5.17 7.50 -0.80
CA TYR A 17 3.76 7.55 -0.42
C TYR A 17 2.91 8.33 -1.43
N THR A 18 1.70 7.83 -1.68
CA THR A 18 0.65 8.49 -2.45
C THR A 18 -0.48 8.90 -1.51
N LEU A 19 -0.97 10.13 -1.65
CA LEU A 19 -2.08 10.64 -0.88
C LEU A 19 -3.39 9.96 -1.30
N SER A 20 -4.05 9.26 -0.37
CA SER A 20 -5.36 8.63 -0.59
C SER A 20 -6.52 9.59 -0.31
N PHE A 21 -6.42 10.38 0.76
CA PHE A 21 -7.39 11.41 1.13
C PHE A 21 -6.72 12.47 2.01
N THR A 22 -7.32 13.66 2.10
CA THR A 22 -6.81 14.75 2.94
C THR A 22 -7.91 15.59 3.56
N ASN A 23 -7.64 16.16 4.72
CA ASN A 23 -8.47 17.13 5.44
C ASN A 23 -9.88 16.58 5.75
N GLN A 24 -9.96 15.29 6.09
CA GLN A 24 -11.20 14.62 6.45
C GLN A 24 -11.50 14.74 7.95
N THR A 25 -12.76 14.49 8.33
CA THR A 25 -13.26 14.53 9.72
C THR A 25 -13.54 13.14 10.29
N GLY A 26 -12.96 12.10 9.69
CA GLY A 26 -13.02 10.73 10.16
C GLY A 26 -11.64 10.09 10.03
N ALA A 27 -11.33 9.19 10.94
CA ALA A 27 -10.16 8.33 10.89
C ALA A 27 -10.56 6.95 10.36
N VAL A 28 -9.60 6.26 9.74
CA VAL A 28 -9.77 4.90 9.22
C VAL A 28 -10.17 3.96 10.36
N GLN A 29 -11.12 3.08 10.11
CA GLN A 29 -11.34 1.85 10.87
C GLN A 29 -11.19 0.64 9.95
N GLY A 30 -9.99 0.07 9.92
CA GLY A 30 -9.65 -1.12 9.14
C GLY A 30 -9.38 -2.33 10.05
N THR A 31 -9.65 -3.54 9.54
CA THR A 31 -9.36 -4.80 10.26
C THR A 31 -7.87 -5.16 10.27
N ASP A 32 -7.09 -4.55 9.39
CA ASP A 32 -5.66 -4.71 9.20
C ASP A 32 -4.84 -3.63 9.91
N PHE A 33 -5.44 -3.04 10.95
CA PHE A 33 -4.76 -2.14 11.87
C PHE A 33 -3.54 -2.83 12.51
N ILE A 34 -2.41 -2.11 12.51
CA ILE A 34 -1.15 -2.58 13.09
C ILE A 34 -0.95 -1.98 14.48
N THR A 35 -0.82 -0.65 14.53
CA THR A 35 -0.47 0.09 15.74
C THR A 35 -0.77 1.58 15.57
N PHE A 36 -0.68 2.34 16.66
CA PHE A 36 -0.77 3.79 16.63
C PHE A 36 0.33 4.46 17.47
N GLY A 37 0.64 5.72 17.12
CA GLY A 37 1.53 6.59 17.86
C GLY A 37 1.01 8.03 17.91
N LEU A 38 1.57 8.84 18.81
CA LEU A 38 1.32 10.28 18.87
C LEU A 38 2.56 11.03 18.37
N LEU A 39 2.42 11.75 17.27
CA LEU A 39 3.55 12.34 16.55
C LEU A 39 3.24 13.79 16.17
N PRO A 40 4.26 14.68 16.14
CA PRO A 40 4.01 16.11 15.96
C PRO A 40 3.66 16.48 14.51
N THR A 41 4.13 15.71 13.53
CA THR A 41 3.89 15.99 12.12
C THR A 41 3.49 14.75 11.32
N THR A 42 2.94 14.97 10.13
CA THR A 42 2.66 13.91 9.16
C THR A 42 3.96 13.23 8.73
N ASP A 43 5.06 13.96 8.51
CA ASP A 43 6.34 13.36 8.14
C ASP A 43 6.87 12.40 9.21
N ASP A 44 6.70 12.75 10.49
CA ASP A 44 7.03 11.84 11.60
C ASP A 44 6.16 10.59 11.59
N CYS A 45 4.87 10.72 11.23
CA CYS A 45 3.95 9.60 11.08
C CYS A 45 4.36 8.65 9.93
N LEU A 46 4.82 9.21 8.82
CA LEU A 46 5.33 8.40 7.71
C LEU A 46 6.66 7.73 8.04
N ALA A 47 7.56 8.43 8.73
CA ALA A 47 8.78 7.82 9.25
C ALA A 47 8.49 6.69 10.25
N PHE A 48 7.43 6.84 11.06
CA PHE A 48 6.96 5.76 11.92
C PHE A 48 6.45 4.56 11.11
N CYS A 49 5.67 4.79 10.05
CA CYS A 49 5.27 3.73 9.12
C CYS A 49 6.49 3.04 8.47
N ASP A 50 7.51 3.79 8.06
CA ASP A 50 8.74 3.23 7.48
C ASP A 50 9.54 2.37 8.46
N SER A 51 9.46 2.65 9.76
CA SER A 51 10.08 1.83 10.80
C SER A 51 9.37 0.49 11.03
N VAL A 52 8.15 0.33 10.53
CA VAL A 52 7.31 -0.87 10.67
C VAL A 52 7.28 -1.61 9.34
N SER A 53 7.96 -2.74 9.27
CA SER A 53 8.17 -3.49 8.01
C SER A 53 6.88 -3.90 7.30
N THR A 54 5.78 -4.09 8.03
CA THR A 54 4.47 -4.48 7.47
C THR A 54 3.54 -3.30 7.20
N CYS A 55 3.96 -2.06 7.48
CA CYS A 55 3.13 -0.88 7.27
C CYS A 55 3.05 -0.53 5.78
N GLY A 56 1.84 -0.61 5.22
CA GLY A 56 1.54 -0.18 3.86
C GLY A 56 0.69 1.10 3.81
N PHE A 57 0.20 1.58 4.95
CA PHE A 57 -0.61 2.80 4.99
C PHE A 57 -0.54 3.51 6.33
N ALA A 58 -0.54 4.84 6.29
CA ALA A 58 -0.56 5.70 7.47
C ALA A 58 -1.73 6.68 7.40
N ASN A 59 -2.54 6.74 8.47
CA ASN A 59 -3.54 7.77 8.68
C ASN A 59 -3.10 8.69 9.81
N SER A 60 -2.77 9.94 9.50
CA SER A 60 -2.50 10.98 10.48
C SER A 60 -3.74 11.85 10.69
N TYR A 61 -4.13 12.10 11.94
CA TYR A 61 -5.31 12.91 12.26
C TYR A 61 -5.21 13.56 13.64
N LEU A 62 -5.99 14.62 13.87
CA LEU A 62 -6.18 15.20 15.20
C LEU A 62 -7.39 14.54 15.86
N ASP A 63 -7.18 13.96 17.03
CA ASP A 63 -8.24 13.48 17.93
C ASP A 63 -8.50 14.55 18.98
N ASN A 64 -9.26 15.58 18.60
CA ASN A 64 -9.47 16.77 19.43
C ASN A 64 -10.23 16.39 20.68
N ASN A 65 -9.75 16.86 21.84
CA ASN A 65 -10.22 16.45 23.17
C ASN A 65 -10.00 14.96 23.49
N GLY A 66 -9.53 14.13 22.56
CA GLY A 66 -9.18 12.74 22.84
C GLY A 66 -7.79 12.62 23.47
N LYS A 67 -7.41 11.38 23.82
CA LYS A 67 -6.05 11.01 24.24
C LYS A 67 -5.46 11.92 25.33
N ASP A 68 -6.20 12.12 26.42
CA ASP A 68 -5.81 12.97 27.55
C ASP A 68 -5.51 14.43 27.15
N GLY A 69 -6.17 14.94 26.10
CA GLY A 69 -6.02 16.31 25.62
C GLY A 69 -4.76 16.54 24.77
N SER A 70 -4.11 15.47 24.28
CA SER A 70 -2.95 15.58 23.41
C SER A 70 -3.24 16.43 22.16
N THR A 71 -2.34 17.37 21.87
CA THR A 71 -2.38 18.17 20.63
C THR A 71 -1.60 17.53 19.47
N LEU A 72 -0.95 16.38 19.72
CA LEU A 72 -0.21 15.64 18.69
C LEU A 72 -1.17 14.94 17.74
N LEU A 73 -0.70 14.69 16.51
CA LEU A 73 -1.41 13.85 15.57
C LEU A 73 -1.42 12.41 16.09
N THR A 74 -2.59 11.79 16.08
CA THR A 74 -2.65 10.34 16.13
C THR A 74 -2.25 9.81 14.76
N CYS A 75 -1.24 8.96 14.74
CA CYS A 75 -0.75 8.25 13.57
C CYS A 75 -1.17 6.79 13.69
N SER A 76 -2.14 6.35 12.88
CA SER A 76 -2.60 4.96 12.85
C SER A 76 -2.04 4.25 11.62
N LEU A 77 -1.44 3.09 11.81
CA LEU A 77 -0.76 2.32 10.76
C LEU A 77 -1.57 1.07 10.38
N TYR A 78 -1.57 0.75 9.10
CA TYR A 78 -2.32 -0.36 8.51
C TYR A 78 -1.47 -1.13 7.50
N ILE A 79 -1.85 -2.38 7.21
CA ILE A 79 -1.14 -3.22 6.23
C ILE A 79 -1.48 -2.77 4.81
N GLY A 80 -2.76 -2.56 4.52
CA GLY A 80 -3.29 -2.19 3.21
C GLY A 80 -3.63 -0.71 3.10
N CYS A 81 -3.78 -0.24 1.86
CA CYS A 81 -4.22 1.13 1.61
C CYS A 81 -5.73 1.29 1.82
N HIS A 82 -6.10 2.41 2.42
CA HIS A 82 -7.49 2.77 2.71
C HIS A 82 -7.91 4.03 1.96
N ASP A 83 -9.22 4.21 1.83
CA ASP A 83 -9.83 5.40 1.21
C ASP A 83 -10.92 6.03 2.12
N VAL A 84 -11.66 6.98 1.56
CA VAL A 84 -12.70 7.72 2.29
C VAL A 84 -13.84 6.85 2.82
N ALA A 85 -14.07 5.67 2.26
CA ALA A 85 -15.12 4.75 2.71
C ALA A 85 -14.81 4.17 4.09
N ASP A 86 -13.54 4.09 4.47
CA ASP A 86 -13.11 3.53 5.75
C ASP A 86 -13.11 4.56 6.89
N LEU A 87 -13.41 5.84 6.61
CA LEU A 87 -13.36 6.96 7.56
C LEU A 87 -14.58 7.01 8.48
N THR A 88 -14.79 5.92 9.19
CA THR A 88 -15.97 5.72 10.03
C THR A 88 -15.74 6.06 11.49
N ASN A 89 -14.48 6.24 11.94
CA ASN A 89 -14.20 6.75 13.28
C ASN A 89 -14.24 8.28 13.28
N THR A 90 -15.36 8.87 13.66
CA THR A 90 -15.54 10.32 13.73
C THR A 90 -15.30 10.90 15.14
N GLY A 91 -14.91 10.07 16.11
CA GLY A 91 -14.94 10.41 17.54
C GLY A 91 -16.36 10.26 18.12
N GLY A 92 -16.69 11.06 19.13
CA GLY A 92 -17.98 11.05 19.81
C GLY A 92 -17.96 10.43 21.21
N GLN A 93 -16.79 10.03 21.71
CA GLN A 93 -16.61 9.53 23.07
C GLN A 93 -16.52 10.69 24.07
N THR A 94 -17.32 10.61 25.13
CA THR A 94 -17.22 11.53 26.27
C THR A 94 -15.96 11.23 27.08
N GLN A 95 -15.19 12.27 27.35
CA GLN A 95 -13.93 12.25 28.08
C GLN A 95 -14.17 12.47 29.58
N PRO A 96 -13.19 12.18 30.46
CA PRO A 96 -13.35 12.36 31.91
C PRO A 96 -13.68 13.79 32.35
N ASP A 97 -13.30 14.79 31.56
CA ASP A 97 -13.61 16.21 31.79
C ASP A 97 -15.00 16.64 31.26
N GLY A 98 -15.76 15.69 30.68
CA GLY A 98 -17.08 15.93 30.11
C GLY A 98 -17.08 16.46 28.68
N THR A 99 -15.90 16.72 28.09
CA THR A 99 -15.81 17.07 26.67
C THR A 99 -16.10 15.85 25.80
N VAL A 100 -16.48 16.08 24.54
CA VAL A 100 -16.65 15.03 23.54
C VAL A 100 -15.53 15.17 22.53
N ASN A 101 -14.87 14.07 22.20
CA ASN A 101 -13.82 14.10 21.19
C ASN A 101 -14.37 14.07 19.76
N PHE A 102 -13.58 14.56 18.81
CA PHE A 102 -13.93 14.56 17.40
C PHE A 102 -12.69 14.59 16.53
N ILE A 103 -12.77 13.94 15.35
CA ILE A 103 -11.64 13.85 14.43
C ILE A 103 -11.63 15.04 13.46
N THR A 104 -10.45 15.63 13.27
CA THR A 104 -10.21 16.63 12.20
C THR A 104 -8.86 16.40 11.54
N ASN A 105 -8.65 17.06 10.39
CA ASN A 105 -7.38 17.08 9.68
C ASN A 105 -6.84 15.67 9.41
N SER A 106 -7.74 14.75 9.07
CA SER A 106 -7.39 13.37 8.78
C SER A 106 -6.87 13.25 7.35
N ASP A 107 -5.61 12.84 7.23
CA ASP A 107 -4.89 12.60 5.98
C ASP A 107 -4.49 11.12 5.91
N GLY A 108 -4.57 10.53 4.72
CA GLY A 108 -4.29 9.12 4.47
C GLY A 108 -3.23 8.95 3.41
N TRP A 109 -2.23 8.12 3.68
CA TRP A 109 -1.04 7.96 2.86
C TRP A 109 -0.78 6.48 2.56
N CYS A 110 -0.99 6.09 1.31
CA CYS A 110 -0.73 4.76 0.79
C CYS A 110 0.73 4.62 0.39
N LYS A 111 1.43 3.64 0.95
CA LYS A 111 2.82 3.36 0.61
C LYS A 111 2.89 2.74 -0.78
N VAL A 112 3.67 3.35 -1.66
CA VAL A 112 4.01 2.81 -2.96
C VAL A 112 4.91 1.60 -2.70
N THR A 113 4.37 0.40 -2.88
CA THR A 113 5.20 -0.80 -2.94
C THR A 113 6.01 -0.74 -4.21
N ASP A 114 7.33 -0.80 -4.10
CA ASP A 114 8.20 -1.01 -5.25
C ASP A 114 7.68 -2.25 -6.01
N PRO A 115 7.48 -2.21 -7.34
CA PRO A 115 7.09 -3.40 -8.06
C PRO A 115 8.11 -4.49 -7.76
N THR A 116 7.64 -5.63 -7.26
CA THR A 116 8.49 -6.81 -7.06
C THR A 116 9.31 -7.00 -8.33
N PRO A 117 10.66 -7.03 -8.27
CA PRO A 117 11.44 -7.27 -9.47
C PRO A 117 10.92 -8.56 -10.11
N PRO A 118 10.82 -8.62 -11.46
CA PRO A 118 10.36 -9.82 -12.13
C PRO A 118 11.18 -11.01 -11.65
N ALA A 119 10.51 -12.14 -11.40
CA ALA A 119 11.20 -13.37 -11.02
C ALA A 119 12.30 -13.67 -12.04
N ASP A 120 13.49 -14.06 -11.57
CA ASP A 120 14.57 -14.48 -12.46
C ASP A 120 14.04 -15.56 -13.41
N PRO A 121 14.33 -15.46 -14.73
CA PRO A 121 13.91 -16.48 -15.68
C PRO A 121 14.53 -17.82 -15.27
N THR A 122 13.72 -18.87 -15.21
CA THR A 122 14.23 -20.23 -15.03
C THR A 122 15.08 -20.62 -16.24
N ASP A 123 16.26 -21.19 -15.98
CA ASP A 123 17.13 -21.73 -17.03
C ASP A 123 16.37 -22.78 -17.86
N PRO A 124 16.31 -22.67 -19.20
CA PRO A 124 15.64 -23.65 -20.04
C PRO A 124 16.28 -25.03 -19.86
N THR A 125 15.45 -26.06 -19.72
CA THR A 125 15.91 -27.46 -19.78
C THR A 125 16.48 -27.77 -21.17
N ASP A 126 17.67 -28.38 -21.21
CA ASP A 126 18.34 -28.81 -22.44
C ASP A 126 17.43 -29.73 -23.28
N PRO A 127 17.19 -29.45 -24.57
CA PRO A 127 16.37 -30.30 -25.42
C PRO A 127 16.95 -31.72 -25.53
N THR A 128 16.07 -32.72 -25.43
CA THR A 128 16.44 -34.10 -25.75
C THR A 128 16.78 -34.25 -27.23
N ASN A 129 17.93 -34.86 -27.55
CA ASN A 129 18.38 -35.13 -28.91
C ASN A 129 17.33 -35.97 -29.68
N PRO A 130 16.95 -35.63 -30.92
CA PRO A 130 16.03 -36.44 -31.72
C PRO A 130 16.55 -37.86 -31.95
N THR A 131 15.62 -38.82 -31.98
CA THR A 131 15.88 -40.20 -32.39
C THR A 131 16.14 -40.25 -33.90
N ASP A 132 17.17 -41.00 -34.31
CA ASP A 132 17.55 -41.17 -35.71
C ASP A 132 16.40 -41.85 -36.51
N PRO A 133 15.98 -41.29 -37.67
CA PRO A 133 14.95 -41.90 -38.50
C PRO A 133 15.40 -43.27 -39.05
N THR A 134 14.49 -44.23 -39.05
CA THR A 134 14.69 -45.50 -39.75
C THR A 134 14.66 -45.28 -41.27
N ASN A 135 15.64 -45.84 -41.99
CA ASN A 135 15.73 -45.77 -43.44
C ASN A 135 14.50 -46.43 -44.12
N PRO A 136 13.93 -45.86 -45.20
CA PRO A 136 12.82 -46.50 -45.90
C PRO A 136 13.27 -47.78 -46.60
N THR A 137 12.39 -48.78 -46.67
CA THR A 137 12.53 -49.95 -47.55
C THR A 137 12.34 -49.56 -49.02
N ASP A 138 13.19 -50.08 -49.88
CA ASP A 138 13.19 -49.85 -51.34
C ASP A 138 11.91 -50.43 -52.00
N PRO A 139 11.18 -49.66 -52.83
CA PRO A 139 10.05 -50.19 -53.57
C PRO A 139 10.47 -51.23 -54.63
N THR A 140 9.78 -52.37 -54.66
CA THR A 140 9.91 -53.37 -55.73
C THR A 140 9.37 -52.85 -57.06
N ASP A 141 10.18 -52.97 -58.11
CA ASP A 141 9.87 -52.56 -59.50
C ASP A 141 8.73 -53.38 -60.12
N PRO A 142 7.67 -52.77 -60.67
CA PRO A 142 6.64 -53.49 -61.40
C PRO A 142 7.14 -53.93 -62.79
N THR A 143 7.27 -55.24 -62.99
CA THR A 143 7.51 -55.85 -64.31
C THR A 143 6.34 -55.59 -65.25
N GLY A 144 6.47 -54.58 -66.12
CA GLY A 144 5.53 -54.25 -67.19
C GLY A 144 6.04 -54.70 -68.56
N THR A 145 5.60 -55.87 -69.03
CA THR A 145 5.70 -56.31 -70.42
C THR A 145 4.71 -55.53 -71.30
N GLY A 146 5.21 -54.67 -72.19
CA GLY A 146 4.44 -54.06 -73.27
C GLY A 146 4.73 -54.75 -74.60
N ALA A 147 3.67 -55.24 -75.26
CA ALA A 147 3.64 -55.75 -76.63
C ALA A 147 2.84 -54.79 -77.52
#